data_AF-X8JCV0-F1
#
_entry.id   AF-X8JCV0-F1
#
_cell.length_a   1.000
_cell.length_b   1.000
_cell.length_c   1.000
_cell.angle_alpha   90.00
_cell.angle_beta   90.00
_cell.angle_gamma   90.00
#
_symmetry.space_group_name_H-M   'P 1'
#
loop_
_entity.id
_entity.type
_entity.pdbx_description
1 polymer ?
#
loop_
_entity_poly.entity_id
_entity_poly.type
_entity_poly.pdbx_seq_one_letter_code
_entity_poly.pdbx_strand_id
1 'polypeptide(L)'
;MENVSSSGSSILSAHSVFKAKATLYYASISPMPLKLVYHTGSTTWPFIMPKGPEAYPLRKEACGVYDHKLNLVWGTVGPKVCDMLDASKLAWTTVDSVLFQTDATNKGEPMLGLVVIWIGVQPGSLEAKQAFNMANDILDILHKFNINNVEVEFQESL
;
A
#
# COMPACT_ATOMS: atom_id res chain seq x y z
N MET A 1 26.12 37.32 20.57
CA MET A 1 24.98 37.17 19.64
C MET A 1 25.07 35.77 19.06
N GLU A 2 24.40 34.85 19.73
CA GLU A 2 24.23 33.48 19.28
C GLU A 2 23.08 33.44 18.27
N ASN A 3 23.22 32.64 17.22
CA ASN A 3 22.09 32.03 16.53
C ASN A 3 22.58 30.72 15.92
N VAL A 4 22.52 29.66 16.74
CA VAL A 4 22.58 28.27 16.27
C VAL A 4 21.18 27.92 15.79
N SER A 5 20.95 27.99 14.48
CA SER A 5 19.78 27.40 13.86
C SER A 5 19.96 25.89 13.82
N SER A 6 19.41 25.20 14.81
CA SER A 6 19.26 23.75 14.83
C SER A 6 18.26 23.33 13.76
N SER A 7 18.74 22.76 12.66
CA SER A 7 17.89 22.11 11.66
C SER A 7 17.60 20.69 12.16
N GLY A 8 16.40 20.50 12.71
CA GLY A 8 15.92 19.19 13.15
C GLY A 8 15.79 18.25 11.96
N SER A 9 16.81 17.44 11.72
CA SER A 9 16.70 16.26 10.85
C SER A 9 15.80 15.26 11.58
N SER A 10 14.52 15.24 11.24
CA SER A 10 13.63 14.16 11.64
C SER A 10 14.17 12.88 11.02
N ILE A 11 14.64 11.97 11.86
CA ILE A 11 15.09 10.65 11.43
C ILE A 11 13.86 9.94 10.86
N LEU A 12 13.75 9.92 9.52
CA LEU A 12 12.70 9.17 8.83
C LEU A 12 12.78 7.71 9.28
N SER A 13 11.63 7.11 9.60
CA SER A 13 11.57 5.69 9.92
C SER A 13 12.12 4.88 8.73
N ALA A 14 12.77 3.74 8.99
CA ALA A 14 13.21 2.83 7.93
C ALA A 14 12.06 2.35 7.02
N HIS A 15 10.82 2.50 7.47
CA HIS A 15 9.60 2.12 6.76
C HIS A 15 8.92 3.29 6.02
N SER A 16 9.46 4.51 6.14
CA SER A 16 8.89 5.69 5.49
C SER A 16 9.05 5.62 3.96
N VAL A 17 7.96 5.87 3.24
CA VAL A 17 7.95 5.96 1.78
C VAL A 17 8.52 7.30 1.33
N PHE A 18 9.41 7.31 0.34
CA PHE A 18 9.94 8.55 -0.25
C PHE A 18 8.80 9.39 -0.84
N LYS A 19 8.81 10.72 -0.66
CA LYS A 19 7.70 11.62 -1.05
C LYS A 19 7.24 11.43 -2.51
N ALA A 20 8.18 11.24 -3.44
CA ALA A 20 7.82 11.00 -4.84
C ALA A 20 7.11 9.65 -5.05
N LYS A 21 7.56 8.59 -4.35
CA LYS A 21 6.90 7.28 -4.36
C LYS A 21 5.51 7.37 -3.76
N ALA A 22 5.35 8.03 -2.60
CA ALA A 22 4.05 8.19 -1.94
C ALA A 22 2.98 8.79 -2.87
N THR A 23 3.36 9.80 -3.67
CA THR A 23 2.44 10.51 -4.57
C THR A 23 2.21 9.81 -5.91
N LEU A 24 3.23 9.18 -6.48
CA LEU A 24 3.18 8.64 -7.85
C LEU A 24 2.77 7.17 -7.91
N TYR A 25 2.74 6.46 -6.78
CA TYR A 25 2.51 5.02 -6.75
C TYR A 25 1.16 4.58 -7.33
N TYR A 26 0.12 5.41 -7.20
CA TYR A 26 -1.26 5.17 -7.67
C TYR A 26 -1.73 6.15 -8.76
N ALA A 27 -0.82 6.82 -9.45
CA ALA A 27 -1.11 7.99 -10.30
C ALA A 27 -2.16 7.79 -11.42
N SER A 28 -2.54 6.54 -11.73
CA SER A 28 -3.52 6.20 -12.77
C SER A 28 -4.84 5.61 -12.27
N ILE A 29 -5.00 5.38 -10.96
CA ILE A 29 -6.16 4.66 -10.40
C ILE A 29 -7.31 5.61 -10.07
N SER A 30 -7.00 6.82 -9.60
CA SER A 30 -8.00 7.79 -9.16
C SER A 30 -7.67 9.19 -9.66
N PRO A 31 -8.67 10.01 -10.02
CA PRO A 31 -8.47 11.43 -10.29
C PRO A 31 -8.08 12.22 -9.04
N MET A 32 -8.36 11.70 -7.83
CA MET A 32 -7.87 12.25 -6.57
C MET A 32 -6.55 11.59 -6.18
N PRO A 33 -5.57 12.36 -5.66
CA PRO A 33 -4.27 11.82 -5.31
C PRO A 33 -4.36 10.88 -4.11
N LEU A 34 -4.35 9.57 -4.38
CA LEU A 34 -4.15 8.53 -3.37
C LEU A 34 -2.66 8.51 -3.00
N LYS A 35 -2.37 8.58 -1.70
CA LYS A 35 -0.99 8.55 -1.23
C LYS A 35 -0.67 7.23 -0.57
N LEU A 36 0.40 6.58 -1.02
CA LEU A 36 0.90 5.36 -0.38
C LEU A 36 1.55 5.71 0.97
N VAL A 37 1.06 5.09 2.04
CA VAL A 37 1.62 5.18 3.40
C VAL A 37 2.67 4.09 3.59
N TYR A 38 2.33 2.84 3.26
CA TYR A 38 3.20 1.68 3.44
C TYR A 38 2.76 0.53 2.51
N HIS A 39 3.72 -0.30 2.08
CA HIS A 39 3.41 -1.59 1.44
C HIS A 39 4.45 -2.66 1.71
N THR A 40 3.99 -3.91 1.81
CA THR A 40 4.84 -5.10 2.04
C THR A 40 5.63 -5.52 0.81
N GLY A 41 5.15 -5.21 -0.39
CA GLY A 41 5.77 -5.58 -1.68
C GLY A 41 7.01 -4.79 -2.09
N SER A 42 7.58 -3.94 -1.23
CA SER A 42 8.69 -3.04 -1.61
C SER A 42 9.90 -3.76 -2.21
N THR A 43 10.15 -5.01 -1.81
CA THR A 43 11.27 -5.83 -2.30
C THR A 43 10.91 -6.60 -3.58
N THR A 44 9.66 -7.06 -3.71
CA THR A 44 9.16 -7.80 -4.88
C THR A 44 8.91 -6.87 -6.07
N TRP A 45 8.39 -5.68 -5.79
CA TRP A 45 7.95 -4.68 -6.77
C TRP A 45 8.59 -3.32 -6.44
N PRO A 46 9.88 -3.13 -6.79
CA PRO A 46 10.55 -1.87 -6.53
C PRO A 46 9.91 -0.74 -7.36
N PHE A 47 9.68 0.40 -6.72
CA PHE A 47 9.17 1.57 -7.41
C PHE A 47 10.24 2.15 -8.34
N ILE A 48 9.92 2.25 -9.63
CA ILE A 48 10.80 2.83 -10.65
C ILE A 48 10.43 4.31 -10.80
N MET A 49 11.35 5.19 -10.41
CA MET A 49 11.22 6.62 -10.65
C MET A 49 11.20 6.89 -12.16
N PRO A 50 10.16 7.54 -12.71
CA PRO A 50 10.18 7.99 -14.09
C PRO A 50 11.30 9.03 -14.28
N LYS A 51 12.09 8.90 -15.35
CA LYS A 51 13.22 9.78 -15.67
C LYS A 51 13.11 10.32 -17.08
N GLY A 52 13.13 11.64 -17.22
CA GLY A 52 13.09 12.34 -18.51
C GLY A 52 11.80 13.16 -18.70
N PRO A 53 11.77 14.03 -19.72
CA PRO A 53 10.67 14.98 -19.94
C PRO A 53 9.34 14.30 -20.33
N GLU A 54 9.37 13.08 -20.87
CA GLU A 54 8.19 12.31 -21.29
C GLU A 54 8.03 10.99 -20.51
N ALA A 55 8.70 10.87 -19.36
CA ALA A 55 8.59 9.69 -18.53
C ALA A 55 7.35 9.79 -17.63
N TYR A 56 6.33 9.02 -17.97
CA TYR A 56 5.14 8.85 -17.13
C TYR A 56 5.39 7.77 -16.06
N PRO A 57 4.76 7.90 -14.87
CA PRO A 57 4.74 6.80 -13.90
C PRO A 57 4.15 5.54 -14.53
N LEU A 58 4.58 4.37 -14.05
CA LEU A 58 3.95 3.10 -14.42
C LEU A 58 2.45 3.17 -14.10
N ARG A 59 1.64 2.85 -15.11
CA ARG A 59 0.20 2.77 -14.96
C ARG A 59 -0.12 1.56 -14.10
N LYS A 60 -0.83 1.80 -12.99
CA LYS A 60 -1.54 0.77 -12.22
C LYS A 60 -3.02 0.81 -12.54
N GLU A 61 -3.63 -0.36 -12.66
CA GLU A 61 -5.08 -0.51 -12.73
C GLU A 61 -5.53 -1.40 -11.58
N ALA A 62 -6.57 -0.96 -10.86
CA ALA A 62 -7.19 -1.74 -9.78
C ALA A 62 -8.23 -2.67 -10.39
N CYS A 63 -8.01 -3.98 -10.26
CA CYS A 63 -8.91 -5.01 -10.79
C CYS A 63 -9.55 -5.81 -9.65
N GLY A 64 -10.74 -6.36 -9.91
CA GLY A 64 -11.36 -7.34 -9.03
C GLY A 64 -10.51 -8.61 -8.90
N VAL A 65 -10.55 -9.23 -7.73
CA VAL A 65 -9.86 -10.50 -7.48
C VAL A 65 -10.79 -11.65 -7.85
N TYR A 66 -10.43 -12.43 -8.87
CA TYR A 66 -11.19 -13.60 -9.33
C TYR A 66 -10.33 -14.87 -9.19
N ASP A 67 -10.98 -16.02 -9.01
CA ASP A 67 -10.34 -17.34 -8.90
C ASP A 67 -9.21 -17.48 -7.87
N HIS A 68 -9.22 -16.62 -6.84
CA HIS A 68 -8.23 -16.65 -5.76
C HIS A 68 -8.82 -17.27 -4.50
N LYS A 69 -8.01 -18.03 -3.74
CA LYS A 69 -8.42 -18.66 -2.47
C LYS A 69 -8.97 -17.66 -1.45
N LEU A 70 -8.53 -16.40 -1.54
CA LEU A 70 -9.03 -15.30 -0.70
C LEU A 70 -10.55 -15.15 -0.82
N ASN A 71 -11.13 -15.30 -2.02
CA ASN A 71 -12.56 -15.12 -2.24
C ASN A 71 -13.42 -16.09 -1.42
N LEU A 72 -12.93 -17.31 -1.20
CA LEU A 72 -13.61 -18.34 -0.41
C LEU A 72 -13.64 -18.01 1.08
N VAL A 73 -12.62 -17.31 1.58
CA VAL A 73 -12.44 -17.01 3.00
C VAL A 73 -12.69 -15.54 3.34
N TRP A 74 -12.91 -14.67 2.36
CA TRP A 74 -13.02 -13.22 2.54
C TRP A 74 -14.13 -12.83 3.51
N GLY A 75 -15.27 -13.50 3.45
CA GLY A 75 -16.38 -13.28 4.39
C GLY A 75 -16.04 -13.55 5.87
N THR A 76 -14.92 -14.23 6.15
CA THR A 76 -14.39 -14.43 7.51
C THR A 76 -13.14 -13.59 7.77
N VAL A 77 -12.23 -13.50 6.80
CA VAL A 77 -10.96 -12.79 6.95
C VAL A 77 -11.15 -11.27 6.93
N GLY A 78 -11.95 -10.75 6.01
CA GLY A 78 -12.24 -9.32 5.89
C GLY A 78 -12.71 -8.71 7.23
N PRO A 79 -13.76 -9.26 7.87
CA PRO A 79 -14.20 -8.80 9.18
C PRO A 79 -13.12 -8.87 10.26
N LYS A 80 -12.30 -9.93 10.29
CA LYS A 80 -11.19 -10.04 11.25
C LYS A 80 -10.13 -8.95 11.06
N VAL A 81 -9.88 -8.56 9.81
CA VAL A 81 -9.00 -7.41 9.52
C VAL A 81 -9.63 -6.14 10.07
N CYS A 82 -10.91 -5.88 9.79
CA CYS A 82 -11.62 -4.72 10.34
C CYS A 82 -11.58 -4.68 11.88
N ASP A 83 -11.90 -5.79 12.54
CA ASP A 83 -11.84 -5.91 14.01
C ASP A 83 -10.45 -5.56 14.56
N MET A 84 -9.40 -5.99 13.87
CA MET A 84 -8.02 -5.70 14.23
C MET A 84 -7.68 -4.20 14.05
N LEU A 85 -8.14 -3.57 12.97
CA LEU A 85 -7.98 -2.13 12.73
C LEU A 85 -8.72 -1.31 13.81
N ASP A 86 -9.94 -1.73 14.17
CA ASP A 86 -10.77 -1.11 15.21
C ASP A 86 -10.13 -1.25 16.60
N ALA A 87 -9.65 -2.44 16.95
CA ALA A 87 -8.92 -2.67 18.19
C ALA A 87 -7.64 -1.82 18.30
N SER A 88 -7.01 -1.54 17.16
CA SER A 88 -5.85 -0.64 17.04
C SER A 88 -6.22 0.84 17.06
N LYS A 89 -7.52 1.17 17.12
CA LYS A 89 -8.07 2.53 17.06
C LYS A 89 -7.60 3.31 15.83
N LEU A 90 -7.43 2.61 14.72
CA LEU A 90 -7.02 3.24 13.46
C LEU A 90 -8.21 3.98 12.83
N ALA A 91 -7.96 5.18 12.31
CA ALA A 91 -8.94 5.91 11.50
C ALA A 91 -8.95 5.37 10.05
N TRP A 92 -9.37 4.11 9.87
CA TRP A 92 -9.48 3.48 8.56
C TRP A 92 -10.79 3.86 7.85
N THR A 93 -10.78 3.87 6.52
CA THR A 93 -11.93 4.25 5.68
C THR A 93 -12.45 3.10 4.84
N THR A 94 -11.56 2.30 4.25
CA THR A 94 -11.92 1.13 3.43
C THR A 94 -10.96 -0.03 3.66
N VAL A 95 -11.44 -1.25 3.41
CA VAL A 95 -10.65 -2.48 3.35
C VAL A 95 -11.12 -3.27 2.15
N ASP A 96 -10.28 -3.32 1.12
CA ASP A 96 -10.61 -3.91 -0.18
C ASP A 96 -9.62 -5.00 -0.54
N SER A 97 -10.07 -6.04 -1.25
CA SER A 97 -9.17 -6.99 -1.93
C SER A 97 -9.04 -6.59 -3.39
N VAL A 98 -7.83 -6.22 -3.82
CA VAL A 98 -7.58 -5.68 -5.16
C VAL A 98 -6.45 -6.44 -5.82
N LEU A 99 -6.55 -6.68 -7.12
CA LEU A 99 -5.44 -7.12 -7.95
C LEU A 99 -4.91 -5.89 -8.70
N PHE A 100 -3.66 -5.50 -8.48
CA PHE A 100 -3.06 -4.43 -9.29
C PHE A 100 -2.45 -5.01 -10.56
N GLN A 101 -2.89 -4.52 -11.71
CA GLN A 101 -2.21 -4.79 -12.98
C GLN A 101 -1.30 -3.61 -13.32
N THR A 102 -0.12 -3.92 -13.83
CA THR A 102 0.80 -2.91 -14.37
C THR A 102 1.09 -3.21 -15.82
N ASP A 103 1.12 -2.14 -16.62
CA ASP A 103 1.59 -2.21 -18.01
C ASP A 103 3.10 -2.49 -17.96
N ALA A 104 3.51 -3.75 -18.03
CA ALA A 104 4.91 -4.09 -17.83
C ALA A 104 5.80 -3.42 -18.88
N THR A 105 6.86 -2.78 -18.41
CA THR A 105 7.95 -2.29 -19.24
C THR A 105 8.67 -3.47 -19.92
N ASN A 106 8.75 -3.39 -21.26
CA ASN A 106 9.65 -4.06 -22.20
C ASN A 106 9.18 -5.31 -22.97
N LYS A 107 7.98 -5.88 -22.77
CA LYS A 107 7.52 -7.03 -23.61
C LYS A 107 6.05 -7.06 -24.03
N GLY A 108 5.25 -6.04 -23.69
CA GLY A 108 3.84 -5.97 -24.13
C GLY A 108 2.87 -6.91 -23.43
N GLU A 109 3.35 -7.71 -22.47
CA GLU A 109 2.51 -8.56 -21.61
C GLU A 109 2.27 -7.84 -20.28
N PRO A 110 1.02 -7.72 -19.80
CA PRO A 110 0.73 -7.18 -18.47
C PRO A 110 1.47 -8.00 -17.41
N MET A 111 2.20 -7.33 -16.52
CA MET A 111 2.67 -8.00 -15.31
C MET A 111 1.45 -8.12 -14.40
N LEU A 112 0.89 -9.33 -14.33
CA LEU A 112 -0.13 -9.67 -13.34
C LEU A 112 0.49 -9.45 -11.96
N GLY A 113 -0.01 -8.45 -11.23
CA GLY A 113 0.42 -8.19 -9.87
C GLY A 113 -0.10 -9.24 -8.90
N LEU A 114 0.35 -9.14 -7.64
CA LEU A 114 -0.17 -9.96 -6.56
C LEU A 114 -1.51 -9.40 -6.07
N VAL A 115 -2.30 -10.25 -5.42
CA VAL A 115 -3.50 -9.80 -4.71
C VAL A 115 -3.07 -8.95 -3.52
N VAL A 116 -3.68 -7.79 -3.37
CA VAL A 116 -3.39 -6.80 -2.34
C VAL A 116 -4.60 -6.63 -1.44
N ILE A 117 -4.39 -6.68 -0.13
CA ILE A 117 -5.32 -6.11 0.85
C ILE A 117 -5.03 -4.62 0.92
N TRP A 118 -5.92 -3.83 0.34
CA TRP A 118 -5.77 -2.41 0.16
C TRP A 118 -6.60 -1.65 1.18
N ILE A 119 -5.94 -0.90 2.05
CA ILE A 119 -6.56 -0.30 3.23
C ILE A 119 -6.47 1.21 3.13
N GLY A 120 -7.63 1.86 3.07
CA GLY A 120 -7.76 3.30 3.18
C GLY A 120 -7.67 3.77 4.61
N VAL A 121 -6.94 4.87 4.85
CA VAL A 121 -6.84 5.54 6.14
C VAL A 121 -6.99 7.03 6.00
N GLN A 122 -7.48 7.69 7.04
CA GLN A 122 -7.56 9.15 7.07
C GLN A 122 -6.16 9.76 6.86
N PRO A 123 -6.00 10.81 6.02
CA PRO A 123 -4.71 11.44 5.79
C PRO A 123 -4.03 11.91 7.07
N GLY A 124 -2.75 11.63 7.21
CA GLY A 124 -1.93 11.96 8.38
C GLY A 124 -2.27 11.19 9.66
N SER A 125 -3.15 10.19 9.60
CA SER A 125 -3.56 9.42 10.80
C SER A 125 -2.69 8.20 11.10
N LEU A 126 -1.85 7.77 10.15
CA LEU A 126 -1.08 6.54 10.26
C LEU A 126 0.41 6.77 10.00
N GLU A 127 1.23 6.47 11.00
CA GLU A 127 2.69 6.49 10.92
C GLU A 127 3.25 5.23 10.25
N ALA A 128 4.34 5.38 9.49
CA ALA A 128 4.90 4.28 8.69
C ALA A 128 5.31 3.06 9.53
N LYS A 129 5.84 3.27 10.75
CA LYS A 129 6.20 2.18 11.66
C LYS A 129 4.96 1.41 12.15
N GLN A 130 3.88 2.12 12.44
CA GLN A 130 2.62 1.50 12.85
C GLN A 130 2.01 0.72 11.68
N ALA A 131 2.02 1.31 10.47
CA ALA A 131 1.57 0.65 9.26
C ALA A 131 2.35 -0.65 8.98
N PHE A 132 3.67 -0.64 9.18
CA PHE A 132 4.52 -1.84 9.06
C PHE A 132 4.08 -2.95 10.01
N ASN A 133 3.89 -2.63 11.30
CA ASN A 133 3.47 -3.63 12.30
C ASN A 133 2.09 -4.20 11.94
N MET A 134 1.13 -3.32 11.64
CA MET A 134 -0.24 -3.72 11.31
C MET A 134 -0.30 -4.55 10.02
N ALA A 135 0.52 -4.23 9.02
CA ALA A 135 0.61 -5.03 7.81
C ALA A 135 1.06 -6.47 8.10
N ASN A 136 2.03 -6.66 9.01
CA ASN A 136 2.47 -7.99 9.41
C ASN A 136 1.39 -8.72 10.21
N ASP A 137 0.68 -8.04 11.11
CA ASP A 137 -0.44 -8.62 11.85
C ASP A 137 -1.55 -9.12 10.90
N ILE A 138 -1.84 -8.35 9.85
CA ILE A 138 -2.80 -8.73 8.79
C ILE A 138 -2.31 -9.94 8.00
N LEU A 139 -1.03 -9.97 7.61
CA LEU A 139 -0.43 -11.12 6.95
C LEU A 139 -0.52 -12.38 7.84
N ASP A 140 -0.30 -12.26 9.15
CA ASP A 140 -0.45 -13.37 10.09
C ASP A 140 -1.89 -13.85 10.22
N ILE A 141 -2.88 -12.95 10.14
CA ILE A 141 -4.30 -13.34 10.02
C ILE A 141 -4.50 -14.15 8.74
N LEU A 142 -4.03 -13.67 7.59
CA LEU A 142 -4.18 -14.32 6.28
C LEU A 142 -3.50 -15.69 6.23
N HIS A 143 -2.31 -15.82 6.81
CA HIS A 143 -1.57 -17.08 6.90
C HIS A 143 -2.32 -18.17 7.67
N LYS A 144 -3.09 -17.82 8.72
CA LYS A 144 -3.94 -18.77 9.45
C LYS A 144 -5.05 -19.38 8.59
N PHE A 145 -5.37 -18.77 7.45
CA PHE A 145 -6.32 -19.27 6.46
C PHE A 145 -5.61 -19.82 5.21
N ASN A 146 -4.30 -20.09 5.28
CA ASN A 146 -3.47 -20.56 4.19
C ASN A 146 -3.44 -19.61 2.97
N ILE A 147 -3.60 -18.31 3.21
CA ILE A 147 -3.47 -17.26 2.19
C ILE A 147 -2.08 -16.63 2.32
N ASN A 148 -1.15 -17.08 1.47
CA ASN A 148 0.27 -16.68 1.57
C ASN A 148 0.75 -15.81 0.39
N ASN A 149 -0.05 -15.72 -0.68
CA ASN A 149 0.32 -15.02 -1.91
C ASN A 149 -0.41 -13.68 -2.02
N VAL A 150 -0.31 -12.88 -0.97
CA VAL A 150 -0.99 -11.59 -0.84
C VAL A 150 -0.03 -10.56 -0.26
N GLU A 151 -0.23 -9.30 -0.65
CA GLU A 151 0.45 -8.15 -0.07
C GLU A 151 -0.55 -7.27 0.69
N VAL A 152 -0.03 -6.38 1.54
CA VAL A 152 -0.84 -5.39 2.26
C VAL A 152 -0.33 -4.00 1.91
N GLU A 153 -1.26 -3.11 1.56
CA GLU A 153 -0.98 -1.73 1.21
C GLU A 153 -1.89 -0.78 1.99
N PHE A 154 -1.28 0.23 2.61
CA PHE A 154 -2.00 1.33 3.25
C PHE A 154 -1.93 2.58 2.38
N GLN A 155 -3.07 3.23 2.20
CA GLN A 155 -3.21 4.46 1.41
C GLN A 155 -4.04 5.51 2.13
N GLU A 156 -3.71 6.78 1.96
CA GLU A 156 -4.52 7.88 2.46
C GLU A 156 -5.77 8.10 1.59
N SER A 157 -6.95 7.91 2.18
CA SER A 157 -8.26 8.07 1.54
C SER A 157 -9.22 8.81 2.46
N LEU A 158 -10.09 9.62 1.84
CA LEU A 158 -11.15 10.39 2.49
C LEU A 158 -12.51 9.93 1.97
#